data_AF-A0A2M6K874-F1
#
_entry.id   AF-A0A2M6K874-F1
#
_cell.length_a   1.000
_cell.length_b   1.000
_cell.length_c   1.000
_cell.angle_alpha   90.00
_cell.angle_beta   90.00
_cell.angle_gamma   90.00
#
_symmetry.space_group_name_H-M   'P 1'
#
loop_
_entity.id
_entity.type
_entity.pdbx_description
1 polymer ?
#
loop_
_entity_poly.entity_id
_entity_poly.type
_entity_poly.pdbx_seq_one_letter_code
_entity_poly.pdbx_strand_id
1 'polypeptide(L)'
;MGYNFTQKQCIKALLKIGFTDASKRRGKHFKYKPPQKYFNNYNGNIKPFITVPKHKFFCQDAIVSEIGKLCGKEMEQKFLENL
;
A
#
# COMPACT_ATOMS: atom_id res chain seq x y z
N MET A 1 -2.85 1.25 -19.69
CA MET A 1 -4.12 0.81 -19.06
C MET A 1 -3.93 0.97 -17.55
N GLY A 2 -4.73 1.82 -16.91
CA GLY A 2 -4.63 2.04 -15.47
C GLY A 2 -5.32 0.93 -14.69
N TYR A 3 -4.88 0.67 -13.45
CA TYR A 3 -5.54 -0.29 -12.58
C TYR A 3 -6.92 0.21 -12.16
N ASN A 4 -7.92 -0.67 -12.20
CA ASN A 4 -9.28 -0.36 -11.79
C ASN A 4 -9.71 -1.25 -10.62
N PHE A 5 -9.37 -0.82 -9.40
CA PHE A 5 -9.84 -1.44 -8.17
C PHE A 5 -10.46 -0.41 -7.24
N THR A 6 -11.35 -0.87 -6.37
CA THR A 6 -11.98 -0.05 -5.34
C THR A 6 -11.05 0.11 -4.13
N GLN A 7 -11.32 1.13 -3.33
CA GLN A 7 -10.61 1.34 -2.06
C GLN A 7 -10.71 0.12 -1.12
N LYS A 8 -11.88 -0.54 -1.07
CA LYS A 8 -12.09 -1.74 -0.25
C LYS A 8 -11.19 -2.89 -0.71
N GLN A 9 -11.07 -3.12 -2.02
CA GLN A 9 -10.18 -4.13 -2.59
C GLN A 9 -8.71 -3.83 -2.25
N CYS A 10 -8.29 -2.58 -2.41
CA CYS A 10 -6.95 -2.14 -2.03
C CYS A 10 -6.63 -2.47 -0.56
N ILE A 11 -7.52 -2.10 0.36
CA ILE A 11 -7.32 -2.34 1.80
C ILE A 11 -7.26 -3.84 2.10
N LYS A 12 -8.18 -4.62 1.53
CA LYS A 12 -8.22 -6.07 1.73
C LYS A 12 -6.96 -6.75 1.21
N ALA A 13 -6.49 -6.37 0.02
CA ALA A 13 -5.27 -6.89 -0.57
C ALA A 13 -4.05 -6.53 0.29
N LEU A 14 -3.92 -5.28 0.73
CA LEU A 14 -2.84 -4.84 1.65
C LEU A 14 -2.81 -5.67 2.93
N LEU A 15 -3.97 -5.86 3.58
CA LEU A 15 -4.04 -6.65 4.82
C LEU A 15 -3.68 -8.12 4.58
N LYS A 16 -4.12 -8.72 3.46
CA LYS A 16 -3.81 -10.13 3.11
C LYS A 16 -2.32 -10.38 2.89
N ILE A 17 -1.63 -9.46 2.24
CA ILE A 17 -0.18 -9.59 1.98
C ILE A 17 0.68 -9.18 3.19
N GLY A 18 0.04 -8.88 4.34
CA GLY A 18 0.70 -8.67 5.62
C GLY A 18 0.98 -7.21 5.98
N PHE A 19 0.39 -6.24 5.29
CA PHE A 19 0.45 -4.85 5.75
C PHE A 19 -0.41 -4.67 7.00
N THR A 20 0.00 -3.75 7.86
CA THR A 20 -0.71 -3.42 9.10
C THR A 20 -1.26 -2.01 9.06
N ASP A 21 -2.45 -1.82 9.62
CA ASP A 21 -3.06 -0.49 9.72
C ASP A 21 -2.28 0.38 10.72
N ALA A 22 -1.74 1.48 10.23
CA ALA A 22 -1.04 2.52 11.01
C ALA A 22 -1.78 3.86 10.96
N SER A 23 -3.06 3.85 10.58
CA SER A 23 -3.91 5.02 10.49
C SER A 23 -4.17 5.61 11.87
N LYS A 24 -4.00 6.93 12.01
CA LYS A 24 -4.48 7.64 13.21
C LYS A 24 -6.00 7.79 13.15
N ARG A 25 -6.69 7.69 14.29
CA ARG A 25 -8.16 7.77 14.39
C ARG A 25 -8.76 9.04 13.76
N ARG A 26 -8.03 10.17 13.78
CA ARG A 26 -8.41 11.47 13.16
C ARG A 26 -7.72 11.74 11.81
N GLY A 27 -7.08 10.73 11.21
CA GLY A 27 -6.33 10.88 9.96
C GLY A 27 -7.23 11.03 8.74
N LYS A 28 -6.85 11.96 7.84
CA LYS A 28 -7.53 12.20 6.54
C LYS A 28 -7.37 11.03 5.54
N HIS A 29 -6.37 10.18 5.72
CA HIS A 29 -6.07 9.03 4.85
C HIS A 29 -5.76 7.79 5.68
N PHE A 30 -5.97 6.62 5.10
CA PHE A 30 -5.50 5.37 5.68
C PHE A 30 -4.00 5.21 5.40
N LYS A 31 -3.27 4.69 6.37
CA LYS A 31 -1.84 4.44 6.25
C LYS A 31 -1.56 2.98 6.57
N TYR A 32 -0.86 2.29 5.69
CA TYR A 32 -0.53 0.89 5.86
C TYR A 32 0.98 0.71 5.88
N LYS A 33 1.51 0.10 6.95
CA LYS A 33 2.92 -0.25 7.06
C LYS A 33 3.14 -1.65 6.48
N PRO A 34 4.17 -1.87 5.66
CA PRO A 34 4.48 -3.20 5.17
C PRO A 34 4.98 -4.13 6.28
N PRO A 35 5.11 -5.43 6.00
CA PRO A 35 5.69 -6.40 6.93
C PRO A 35 7.11 -6.02 7.39
N GLN A 36 7.45 -6.38 8.63
CA GLN A 36 8.73 -6.02 9.26
C GLN A 36 9.97 -6.50 8.50
N LYS A 37 9.85 -7.59 7.74
CA LYS A 37 10.92 -8.12 6.87
C LYS A 37 11.40 -7.14 5.79
N TYR A 38 10.60 -6.15 5.42
CA TYR A 38 10.97 -5.14 4.42
C TYR A 38 11.48 -3.83 5.03
N PHE A 39 11.58 -3.73 6.36
CA PHE A 39 12.01 -2.48 7.01
C PHE A 39 13.45 -2.11 6.71
N ASN A 40 14.31 -3.10 6.42
CA ASN A 40 15.70 -2.86 6.07
C ASN A 40 15.86 -2.20 4.69
N ASN A 41 14.82 -2.20 3.85
CA ASN A 41 14.85 -1.57 2.53
C ASN A 41 14.59 -0.05 2.58
N TYR A 42 14.31 0.50 3.77
CA TYR A 42 14.11 1.93 3.94
C TYR A 42 15.44 2.67 4.03
N ASN A 43 16.01 3.03 2.88
CA ASN A 43 16.96 4.14 2.83
C ASN A 43 16.19 5.44 3.10
N GLY A 44 16.65 6.23 4.08
CA GLY A 44 15.89 7.26 4.84
C GLY A 44 15.09 8.34 4.11
N ASN A 45 15.05 8.34 2.78
CA ASN A 45 14.19 9.21 1.95
C ASN A 45 12.84 8.57 1.55
N ILE A 46 12.61 7.29 1.83
CA ILE A 46 11.37 6.60 1.45
C ILE A 46 10.40 6.55 2.65
N LYS A 47 9.15 6.97 2.44
CA LYS A 47 8.10 6.89 3.47
C LYS A 47 7.79 5.42 3.80
N PRO A 48 7.87 4.97 5.05
CA PRO A 48 7.70 3.56 5.40
C PRO A 48 6.23 3.12 5.50
N PHE A 49 5.36 3.66 4.65
CA PHE A 49 3.94 3.37 4.63
C PHE A 49 3.31 3.72 3.28
N ILE A 50 2.32 2.93 2.88
CA ILE A 50 1.41 3.21 1.76
C ILE A 50 0.28 4.10 2.25
N THR A 51 -0.06 5.12 1.47
CA THR A 51 -1.20 5.99 1.77
C THR A 51 -2.39 5.66 0.88
N VAL A 52 -3.52 5.28 1.49
CA VAL A 52 -4.78 5.01 0.79
C VAL A 52 -5.76 6.16 1.07
N PRO A 53 -6.15 6.96 0.06
CA PRO A 53 -7.05 8.08 0.27
C PRO A 53 -8.44 7.66 0.74
N LYS A 54 -9.08 8.43 1.62
CA LYS A 54 -10.44 8.18 2.12
C LYS A 54 -11.56 8.64 1.17
N HIS A 55 -11.36 9.76 0.48
CA HIS A 55 -12.45 10.46 -0.23
C HIS A 55 -12.35 10.41 -1.76
N LYS A 56 -11.14 10.42 -2.33
CA LYS A 56 -10.90 10.42 -3.78
C LYS A 56 -9.90 9.32 -4.14
N PHE A 57 -10.39 8.19 -4.64
CA PHE A 57 -9.59 7.01 -4.94
C PHE A 57 -9.27 6.94 -6.45
N PHE A 58 -8.33 7.77 -6.90
CA PHE A 58 -7.88 7.87 -8.30
C PHE A 58 -6.38 7.62 -8.46
N CYS A 59 -5.74 7.08 -7.42
CA CYS A 59 -4.29 6.91 -7.33
C CYS A 59 -3.89 5.43 -7.29
N GLN A 60 -4.67 4.56 -7.95
CA GLN A 60 -4.46 3.11 -8.00
C GLN A 60 -3.04 2.79 -8.50
N ASP A 61 -2.65 3.37 -9.64
CA ASP A 61 -1.32 3.17 -10.23
C ASP A 61 -0.19 3.63 -9.29
N ALA A 62 -0.41 4.74 -8.58
CA ALA A 62 0.56 5.25 -7.61
C ALA A 62 0.71 4.30 -6.42
N ILE A 63 -0.38 3.71 -5.94
CA ILE A 63 -0.35 2.72 -4.84
C ILE A 63 0.44 1.48 -5.25
N VAL A 64 0.18 0.93 -6.45
CA VAL A 64 0.91 -0.24 -6.95
C VAL A 64 2.40 0.07 -7.10
N SER A 65 2.74 1.24 -7.67
CA SER A 65 4.12 1.68 -7.80
C SER A 65 4.82 1.88 -6.44
N GLU A 66 4.13 2.45 -5.45
CA GLU A 66 4.69 2.59 -4.10
C GLU A 66 4.93 1.22 -3.45
N ILE A 67 4.04 0.24 -3.62
CA ILE A 67 4.25 -1.13 -3.09
C ILE A 67 5.51 -1.75 -3.70
N GLY A 68 5.69 -1.64 -5.02
CA GLY A 68 6.89 -2.13 -5.71
C GLY A 68 8.17 -1.42 -5.24
N LYS A 69 8.11 -0.12 -4.97
CA LYS A 69 9.25 0.66 -4.44
C LYS A 69 9.60 0.30 -2.99
N LEU A 70 8.60 0.07 -2.13
CA LEU A 70 8.83 -0.23 -0.71
C LEU A 70 9.27 -1.67 -0.49
N CYS A 71 8.63 -2.61 -1.18
CA CYS A 71 8.70 -4.03 -0.86
C CYS A 71 9.27 -4.89 -2.00
N GLY A 72 9.55 -4.29 -3.15
CA GLY A 72 10.02 -4.99 -4.35
C GLY A 72 8.88 -5.55 -5.21
N LYS A 73 9.25 -5.98 -6.42
CA LYS A 73 8.32 -6.50 -7.44
C LYS A 73 7.53 -7.74 -6.99
N GLU A 74 8.11 -8.57 -6.13
CA GLU A 74 7.42 -9.77 -5.62
C GLU A 74 6.15 -9.40 -4.83
N MET A 75 6.22 -8.35 -4.01
CA MET A 75 5.07 -7.89 -3.23
C MET A 75 4.06 -7.13 -4.07
N GLU A 76 4.52 -6.44 -5.10
CA GLU A 76 3.65 -5.83 -6.10
C GLU A 76 2.80 -6.91 -6.79
N GLN A 77 3.41 -8.01 -7.24
CA GLN A 77 2.67 -9.13 -7.84
C GLN A 77 1.68 -9.76 -6.86
N LYS A 78 2.10 -10.06 -5.62
CA LYS A 78 1.19 -10.61 -4.60
C LYS A 78 0.01 -9.69 -4.29
N PHE A 79 0.23 -8.37 -4.33
CA PHE A 79 -0.86 -7.40 -4.18
C PHE A 79 -1.85 -7.52 -5.33
N LEU A 80 -1.37 -7.56 -6.58
CA LEU A 80 -2.21 -7.66 -7.78
C LEU A 80 -3.00 -8.98 -7.84
N GLU A 81 -2.41 -10.09 -7.40
CA GLU A 81 -3.10 -11.38 -7.28
C GLU A 81 -4.23 -11.38 -6.24
N ASN A 82 -4.22 -10.43 -5.29
CA ASN A 82 -5.19 -10.33 -4.19
C ASN A 82 -6.20 -9.19 -4.34
N LEU A 83 -6.16 -8.45 -5.45
CA LEU A 83 -7.09 -7.35 -5.78
C LEU A 83 -8.52 -7.83 -6.11
#